data_AF-A6TV96-F1
#
_entry.id   AF-A6TV96-F1
#
_cell.length_a   1.000
_cell.length_b   1.000
_cell.length_c   1.000
_cell.angle_alpha   90.00
_cell.angle_beta   90.00
_cell.angle_gamma   90.00
#
_symmetry.space_group_name_H-M   'P 1'
#
loop_
_entity.id
_entity.type
_entity.pdbx_description
1 polymer ?
#
loop_
_entity_poly.entity_id
_entity_poly.type
_entity_poly.pdbx_seq_one_letter_code
_entity_poly.pdbx_strand_id
1 'polypeptide(L)'
;MDKEPRSIEKIDDDIKSAGQSFLGLYMVDLLTRIKELDDKVLKNKLIDEYHSHQHGYYDKDTVGTRTRVNAAIRIIKAEKVLYVLEQIDGSDPRVLLESVSKAKETVARIKTGELKMPNLNRKQLTLREHIQ
;
A
#
# COMPACT_ATOMS: atom_id res chain seq x y z
N MET A 1 1.52 8.48 -10.77
CA MET A 1 1.01 7.11 -10.63
C MET A 1 -0.42 7.07 -11.12
N ASP A 2 -0.80 6.04 -11.88
CA ASP A 2 -2.14 5.92 -12.45
C ASP A 2 -3.04 5.00 -11.61
N LYS A 3 -4.33 5.30 -11.60
CA LYS A 3 -5.35 4.41 -11.02
C LYS A 3 -5.40 3.09 -11.78
N GLU A 4 -5.56 1.99 -11.05
CA GLU A 4 -5.65 0.65 -11.62
C GLU A 4 -6.73 -0.14 -10.86
N PRO A 5 -7.91 -0.39 -11.46
CA PRO A 5 -8.98 -1.07 -10.77
C PRO A 5 -8.56 -2.50 -10.40
N ARG A 6 -8.90 -2.93 -9.18
CA ARG A 6 -8.73 -4.29 -8.69
C ARG A 6 -9.99 -4.75 -7.97
N SER A 7 -10.33 -6.03 -8.13
CA SER A 7 -11.38 -6.67 -7.35
C SER A 7 -10.94 -6.85 -5.90
N ILE A 8 -11.89 -7.08 -4.99
CA ILE A 8 -11.59 -7.27 -3.57
C ILE A 8 -10.74 -8.53 -3.35
N GLU A 9 -10.99 -9.62 -4.09
CA GLU A 9 -10.20 -10.85 -3.96
C GLU A 9 -8.72 -10.61 -4.27
N LYS A 10 -8.42 -9.77 -5.29
CA LYS A 10 -7.05 -9.39 -5.60
C LYS A 10 -6.44 -8.47 -4.55
N ILE A 11 -7.24 -7.64 -3.90
CA ILE A 11 -6.78 -6.83 -2.77
C ILE A 11 -6.45 -7.72 -1.57
N ASP A 12 -7.24 -8.75 -1.29
CA ASP A 12 -6.95 -9.67 -0.20
C ASP A 12 -5.66 -10.46 -0.45
N ASP A 13 -5.38 -10.82 -1.70
CA ASP A 13 -4.09 -11.40 -2.10
C ASP A 13 -2.93 -10.41 -1.95
N ASP A 14 -3.17 -9.12 -2.23
CA ASP A 14 -2.20 -8.04 -2.00
C ASP A 14 -1.97 -7.81 -0.49
N ILE A 15 -3.00 -7.93 0.36
CA ILE A 15 -2.86 -7.90 1.83
C ILE A 15 -1.95 -9.03 2.29
N LYS A 16 -2.17 -10.26 1.81
CA LYS A 16 -1.34 -11.42 2.16
C LYS A 16 0.11 -11.24 1.70
N SER A 17 0.30 -10.71 0.49
CA SER A 17 1.62 -10.50 -0.11
C SER A 17 2.40 -9.40 0.61
N ALA A 18 1.74 -8.33 1.04
CA ALA A 18 2.35 -7.27 1.83
C ALA A 18 2.59 -7.67 3.28
N GLY A 19 1.66 -8.42 3.87
CA GLY A 19 1.57 -8.66 5.30
C GLY A 19 0.89 -7.50 6.03
N GLN A 20 -0.07 -7.82 6.91
CA GLN A 20 -0.82 -6.83 7.67
C GLN A 20 0.07 -5.96 8.55
N SER A 21 1.09 -6.53 9.20
CA SER A 21 2.01 -5.73 10.03
C SER A 21 2.74 -4.64 9.25
N PHE A 22 3.22 -4.98 8.04
CA PHE A 22 3.87 -4.04 7.13
C PHE A 22 2.89 -2.94 6.69
N LEU A 23 1.69 -3.32 6.25
CA LEU A 23 0.68 -2.35 5.81
C LEU A 23 0.30 -1.39 6.95
N GLY A 24 0.08 -1.90 8.17
CA GLY A 24 -0.28 -1.06 9.30
C GLY A 24 0.82 -0.09 9.72
N LEU A 25 2.09 -0.48 9.62
CA LEU A 25 3.23 0.36 10.03
C LEU A 25 3.63 1.38 8.96
N TYR A 26 3.59 1.02 7.68
CA TYR A 26 4.25 1.78 6.60
C TYR A 26 3.29 2.42 5.60
N MET A 27 1.98 2.16 5.66
CA MET A 27 1.04 2.75 4.69
C MET A 27 1.07 4.29 4.70
N VAL A 28 1.15 4.93 5.86
CA VAL A 28 1.25 6.41 5.94
C VAL A 28 2.49 6.90 5.22
N ASP A 29 3.65 6.29 5.46
CA ASP A 29 4.91 6.69 4.82
C ASP A 29 4.87 6.50 3.30
N LEU A 30 4.28 5.40 2.83
CA LEU A 30 4.06 5.18 1.40
C LEU A 30 3.12 6.23 0.77
N LEU A 31 2.08 6.65 1.50
CA LEU A 31 1.16 7.69 1.05
C LEU A 31 1.83 9.07 0.99
N THR A 32 2.70 9.41 1.96
CA THR A 32 3.42 10.68 1.99
C THR A 32 4.54 10.73 0.95
N ARG A 33 5.18 9.59 0.67
CA ARG A 33 6.28 9.43 -0.29
C ARG A 33 5.81 8.94 -1.67
N ILE A 34 4.53 9.15 -2.00
CA ILE A 34 3.91 8.63 -3.23
C ILE A 34 4.69 8.94 -4.52
N LYS A 35 5.34 10.11 -4.58
CA LYS A 35 6.15 10.53 -5.75
C LYS A 35 7.38 9.65 -5.96
N GLU A 36 7.97 9.15 -4.89
CA GLU A 36 9.13 8.23 -4.96
C GLU A 36 8.72 6.88 -5.56
N LEU A 37 7.46 6.47 -5.40
CA LEU A 37 6.95 5.19 -5.89
C LEU A 37 6.78 5.14 -7.42
N ASP A 38 6.67 6.31 -8.06
CA ASP A 38 6.63 6.46 -9.53
C ASP A 38 8.00 6.38 -10.18
N ASP A 39 9.05 6.78 -9.45
CA ASP A 39 10.42 6.75 -9.94
C ASP A 39 11.10 5.42 -9.59
N LYS A 40 11.63 4.73 -10.60
CA LYS A 40 12.24 3.40 -10.40
C LYS A 40 13.43 3.44 -9.45
N VAL A 41 14.26 4.49 -9.52
CA VAL A 41 15.48 4.62 -8.71
C VAL A 41 15.10 4.98 -7.28
N LEU A 42 14.20 5.95 -7.08
CA LEU A 42 13.76 6.35 -5.73
C LEU A 42 12.99 5.22 -5.04
N LYS A 43 12.09 4.53 -5.75
CA LYS A 43 11.40 3.36 -5.21
C LYS A 43 12.37 2.26 -4.76
N ASN A 44 13.42 2.00 -5.53
CA ASN A 44 14.42 1.00 -5.15
C ASN A 44 15.18 1.43 -3.88
N LYS A 45 15.57 2.71 -3.75
CA LYS A 45 16.18 3.23 -2.53
C LYS A 45 15.26 3.10 -1.33
N LEU A 46 13.96 3.38 -1.48
CA LEU A 46 12.95 3.18 -0.44
C LEU A 46 12.84 1.72 -0.01
N ILE A 47 12.85 0.79 -0.97
CA ILE A 47 12.84 -0.65 -0.69
C ILE A 47 14.09 -1.07 0.11
N ASP A 48 15.26 -0.57 -0.27
CA ASP A 48 16.52 -0.86 0.43
C ASP A 48 16.52 -0.25 1.85
N GLU A 49 15.96 0.95 2.01
CA GLU A 49 15.76 1.63 3.30
C GLU A 49 14.86 0.80 4.22
N TYR A 50 13.70 0.37 3.74
CA TYR A 50 12.78 -0.51 4.47
C TYR A 50 13.41 -1.86 4.80
N HIS A 51 14.15 -2.47 3.87
CA HIS A 51 14.84 -3.73 4.11
C HIS A 51 15.94 -3.61 5.16
N SER A 52 16.62 -2.46 5.25
CA SER A 52 17.69 -2.23 6.23
C SER A 52 17.15 -1.92 7.63
N HIS A 53 15.91 -1.43 7.73
CA HIS A 53 15.25 -1.03 8.98
C HIS A 53 13.92 -1.77 9.17
N GLN A 54 13.93 -3.10 8.95
CA GLN A 54 12.71 -3.89 9.05
C GLN A 54 12.14 -3.85 10.47
N HIS A 55 10.85 -3.57 10.58
CA HIS A 55 10.12 -3.59 11.83
C HIS A 55 8.75 -4.20 11.62
N GLY A 56 8.40 -5.21 12.42
CA GLY A 56 7.13 -5.93 12.26
C GLY A 56 7.02 -6.88 11.08
N TYR A 57 8.11 -7.07 10.33
CA TYR A 57 8.26 -8.10 9.34
C TYR A 57 9.74 -8.51 9.25
N TYR A 58 10.00 -9.66 8.64
CA TYR A 58 11.34 -10.13 8.36
C TYR A 58 11.38 -10.75 6.96
N ASP A 59 12.17 -10.12 6.09
CA ASP A 59 12.49 -10.54 4.74
C ASP A 59 13.98 -10.85 4.68
N LYS A 60 14.30 -12.00 4.09
CA LYS A 60 15.68 -12.48 3.93
C LYS A 60 16.53 -11.58 3.02
N ASP A 61 15.88 -10.96 2.05
CA ASP A 61 16.50 -10.12 1.04
C ASP A 61 15.54 -9.02 0.58
N THR A 62 16.06 -8.09 -0.22
CA THR A 62 15.28 -6.95 -0.75
C THR A 62 14.17 -7.36 -1.71
N VAL A 63 14.15 -8.60 -2.21
CA VAL A 63 13.06 -9.11 -3.07
C VAL A 63 11.79 -9.33 -2.25
N GLY A 64 11.92 -9.79 -1.00
CA GLY A 64 10.82 -9.85 -0.04
C GLY A 64 10.20 -8.47 0.19
N THR A 65 11.02 -7.49 0.60
CA THR A 65 10.55 -6.12 0.85
C THR A 65 9.94 -5.47 -0.39
N ARG A 66 10.55 -5.72 -1.58
CA ARG A 66 10.01 -5.27 -2.87
C ARG A 66 8.62 -5.84 -3.14
N THR A 67 8.37 -7.10 -2.78
CA THR A 67 7.05 -7.72 -2.92
C THR A 67 6.02 -6.99 -2.07
N ARG A 68 6.38 -6.65 -0.83
CA ARG A 68 5.49 -5.92 0.08
C ARG A 68 5.17 -4.51 -0.40
N VAL A 69 6.21 -3.76 -0.78
CA VAL A 69 6.05 -2.40 -1.33
C VAL A 69 5.21 -2.42 -2.60
N ASN A 70 5.47 -3.35 -3.52
CA ASN A 70 4.70 -3.44 -4.76
C ASN A 70 3.23 -3.82 -4.51
N ALA A 71 2.94 -4.68 -3.54
CA ALA A 71 1.57 -5.00 -3.13
C ALA A 71 0.86 -3.78 -2.53
N ALA A 72 1.52 -3.03 -1.65
CA ALA A 72 0.99 -1.78 -1.11
C ALA A 72 0.74 -0.73 -2.22
N ILE A 73 1.63 -0.61 -3.21
CA ILE A 73 1.42 0.24 -4.39
C ILE A 73 0.15 -0.16 -5.14
N ARG A 74 -0.09 -1.45 -5.36
CA ARG A 74 -1.30 -1.95 -6.05
C ARG A 74 -2.58 -1.61 -5.29
N ILE A 75 -2.55 -1.69 -3.96
CA ILE A 75 -3.65 -1.26 -3.07
C ILE A 75 -3.92 0.24 -3.21
N ILE A 76 -2.86 1.06 -3.20
CA ILE A 76 -2.97 2.52 -3.36
C ILE A 76 -3.56 2.87 -4.72
N LYS A 77 -3.05 2.26 -5.81
CA LYS A 77 -3.55 2.45 -7.17
C LYS A 77 -5.01 2.06 -7.35
N ALA A 78 -5.47 1.06 -6.61
CA ALA A 78 -6.86 0.61 -6.63
C ALA A 78 -7.79 1.47 -5.77
N GLU A 79 -7.26 2.45 -5.04
CA GLU A 79 -7.99 3.28 -4.08
C GLU A 79 -8.65 2.46 -2.96
N LYS A 80 -7.96 1.40 -2.49
CA LYS A 80 -8.47 0.45 -1.49
C LYS A 80 -7.76 0.54 -0.14
N VAL A 81 -7.04 1.63 0.11
CA VAL A 81 -6.29 1.83 1.37
C VAL A 81 -7.17 1.75 2.60
N LEU A 82 -8.32 2.44 2.62
CA LEU A 82 -9.23 2.40 3.77
C LEU A 82 -9.73 0.98 4.06
N TYR A 83 -10.21 0.28 3.02
CA TYR A 83 -10.63 -1.12 3.13
C TYR A 83 -9.54 -1.99 3.75
N VAL A 84 -8.31 -1.89 3.25
CA VAL A 84 -7.16 -2.67 3.72
C VAL A 84 -6.82 -2.38 5.17
N LEU A 85 -6.74 -1.11 5.57
CA LEU A 85 -6.39 -0.73 6.94
C LEU A 85 -7.47 -1.15 7.94
N GLU A 86 -8.74 -1.16 7.53
CA GLU A 86 -9.85 -1.66 8.34
C GLU A 86 -9.80 -3.18 8.56
N GLN A 87 -9.08 -3.94 7.72
CA GLN A 87 -8.83 -5.37 7.94
C GLN A 87 -7.74 -5.65 8.99
N ILE A 88 -7.02 -4.63 9.47
CA ILE A 88 -5.94 -4.78 10.46
C ILE A 88 -6.52 -4.49 11.85
N ASP A 89 -7.36 -5.40 12.34
CA ASP A 89 -8.18 -5.23 13.54
C ASP A 89 -7.60 -5.86 14.82
N GLY A 90 -6.58 -6.70 14.68
CA GLY A 90 -5.93 -7.45 15.77
C GLY A 90 -6.50 -8.85 16.00
N SER A 91 -7.35 -9.35 15.10
CA SER A 91 -7.87 -10.73 15.14
C SER A 91 -6.78 -11.79 14.89
N ASP A 92 -5.77 -11.47 14.07
CA ASP A 92 -4.62 -12.34 13.85
C ASP A 92 -3.51 -12.04 14.88
N PRO A 93 -3.18 -12.98 15.80
CA PRO A 93 -2.17 -12.76 16.84
C PRO A 93 -0.74 -12.62 16.30
N ARG A 94 -0.50 -12.93 15.02
CA ARG A 94 0.80 -12.74 14.36
C ARG A 94 1.02 -11.28 13.94
N VAL A 95 -0.03 -10.46 13.92
CA VAL A 95 0.05 -9.04 13.60
C VAL A 95 0.49 -8.27 14.84
N LEU A 96 1.47 -7.38 14.68
CA LEU A 96 1.92 -6.55 15.78
C LEU A 96 0.79 -5.61 16.25
N LEU A 97 0.64 -5.48 17.57
CA LEU A 97 -0.33 -4.54 18.17
C LEU A 97 -0.07 -3.08 17.76
N GLU A 98 1.20 -2.72 17.54
CA GLU A 98 1.57 -1.41 17.02
C GLU A 98 1.01 -1.19 15.59
N SER A 99 1.06 -2.21 14.74
CA SER A 99 0.48 -2.14 13.38
C SER A 99 -1.02 -1.91 13.41
N VAL A 100 -1.74 -2.57 14.33
CA VAL A 100 -3.19 -2.35 14.55
C VAL A 100 -3.46 -0.91 15.00
N SER A 101 -2.65 -0.41 15.94
CA SER A 101 -2.79 0.94 16.48
C SER A 101 -2.56 2.00 15.40
N LYS A 102 -1.47 1.86 14.62
CA LYS A 102 -1.17 2.77 13.50
C LYS A 102 -2.17 2.67 12.36
N ALA A 103 -2.70 1.48 12.04
CA ALA A 103 -3.75 1.33 11.05
C ALA A 103 -5.02 2.11 11.45
N LYS A 104 -5.45 1.98 12.72
CA LYS A 104 -6.60 2.72 13.26
C LYS A 104 -6.36 4.23 13.26
N GLU A 105 -5.18 4.69 13.67
CA GLU A 105 -4.78 6.10 13.61
C GLU A 105 -4.85 6.63 12.17
N THR A 106 -4.31 5.87 11.22
CA THR A 106 -4.29 6.24 9.81
C THR A 106 -5.71 6.36 9.24
N VAL A 107 -6.58 5.40 9.54
CA VAL A 107 -8.00 5.47 9.12
C VAL A 107 -8.67 6.70 9.70
N ALA A 108 -8.44 7.02 10.98
CA ALA A 108 -8.99 8.22 11.61
C ALA A 108 -8.51 9.49 10.89
N ARG A 109 -7.20 9.62 10.64
CA ARG A 109 -6.60 10.78 9.96
C ARG A 109 -7.08 10.94 8.52
N ILE A 110 -7.36 9.86 7.81
CA ILE A 110 -7.97 9.92 6.47
C ILE A 110 -9.41 10.42 6.57
N LYS A 111 -10.19 9.89 7.53
CA LYS A 111 -11.61 10.27 7.72
C LYS A 111 -11.77 11.72 8.19
N THR A 112 -10.85 12.24 9.00
CA THR A 112 -10.83 13.65 9.43
C THR A 112 -10.25 14.60 8.37
N GLY A 113 -9.59 14.06 7.33
CA GLY A 113 -8.94 14.84 6.27
C GLY A 113 -7.55 15.35 6.62
N GLU A 114 -7.00 15.00 7.79
CA GLU A 114 -5.61 15.29 8.18
C GLU A 114 -4.60 14.59 7.28
N LEU A 115 -4.92 13.38 6.81
CA LEU A 115 -4.15 12.65 5.81
C LEU A 115 -4.94 12.61 4.49
N LYS A 116 -4.43 13.31 3.47
CA LYS A 116 -5.03 13.31 2.13
C LYS A 116 -4.59 12.08 1.34
N MET A 117 -5.56 11.38 0.76
CA MET A 117 -5.29 10.33 -0.21
C MET A 117 -4.67 10.93 -1.49
N PRO A 118 -3.70 10.24 -2.12
CA PRO A 118 -3.05 10.74 -3.32
C PRO A 118 -4.06 10.85 -4.46
N ASN A 119 -4.04 11.99 -5.17
CA ASN A 119 -4.84 12.17 -6.37
C ASN A 119 -4.14 11.45 -7.54
N LEU A 120 -4.67 10.28 -7.91
CA LEU A 120 -4.12 9.47 -8.98
C LEU A 120 -4.82 9.77 -10.31
N ASN A 121 -4.06 9.89 -11.39
CA ASN A 121 -4.65 10.19 -12.70
C ASN A 121 -5.46 8.98 -13.21
N ARG A 122 -6.65 9.25 -13.77
CA ARG A 122 -7.42 8.23 -14.49
C ARG A 122 -6.87 8.18 -15.92
N LYS A 123 -6.25 7.07 -16.31
CA LYS A 123 -6.07 6.81 -17.75
C LYS A 123 -7.48 6.66 -18.35
N GLN A 124 -7.85 7.58 -19.24
CA GLN A 124 -8.95 7.33 -20.16
C GLN A 124 -8.55 6.08 -20.95
N LEU A 125 -9.30 5.00 -20.76
CA LEU A 125 -9.36 3.92 -21.74
C LEU A 125 -9.89 4.56 -23.01
N THR A 126 -9.01 4.96 -23.92
CA THR A 126 -9.40 5.23 -25.30
C THR A 126 -9.81 3.88 -25.89
N LEU A 127 -11.10 3.56 -25.78
CA LEU A 127 -11.74 2.62 -26.68
C LEU A 127 -11.48 3.17 -28.09
N ARG A 128 -10.58 2.53 -28.83
CA ARG A 128 -10.66 2.57 -30.29
C ARG A 128 -11.87 1.74 -30.69
N GLU A 129 -13.05 2.34 -30.59
CA GLU A 129 -14.13 2.00 -31.50
C GLU A 129 -13.73 2.61 -32.85
N HIS A 130 -13.07 1.83 -33.68
CA HIS A 130 -13.12 2.02 -35.13
C HIS A 130 -13.81 0.77 -35.69
N ILE A 131 -15.13 0.77 -35.53
CA ILE A 131 -16.02 0.24 -36.56
C ILE A 131 -16.27 1.41 -37.50
N GLN A 132 -15.66 1.36 -38.69
CA GLN A 132 -16.30 1.70 -39.95
C GLN A 132 -15.44 1.14 -41.08
#